data_AF-A0A2N5M424-F1
#
_entry.id   AF-A0A2N5M424-F1
#
_cell.length_a   1.000
_cell.length_b   1.000
_cell.length_c   1.000
_cell.angle_alpha   90.00
_cell.angle_beta   90.00
_cell.angle_gamma   90.00
#
_symmetry.space_group_name_H-M   'P 1'
#
loop_
_entity.id
_entity.type
_entity.pdbx_description
1 polymer ?
#
loop_
_entity_poly.entity_id
_entity_poly.type
_entity_poly.pdbx_seq_one_letter_code
_entity_poly.pdbx_strand_id
1 'polypeptide(L)'
;MVWKRILTVSTITVLFLGFRGFYLFKWSHSESGSIKGFPVPKGADLTKDKKSVQEYYWSFASEENGLPEWYEMTISYAAGI
;
A
#
# COMPACT_ATOMS: atom_id res chain seq x y z
N MET A 1 14.90 -4.76 -37.26
CA MET A 1 14.29 -3.45 -36.86
C MET A 1 13.04 -3.64 -36.01
N VAL A 2 12.15 -4.58 -36.35
CA VAL A 2 10.90 -4.88 -35.62
C VAL A 2 11.11 -5.31 -34.16
N TRP A 3 12.10 -6.17 -33.88
CA TRP A 3 12.38 -6.68 -32.52
C TRP A 3 12.72 -5.58 -31.51
N LYS A 4 13.49 -4.57 -31.94
CA LYS A 4 13.82 -3.40 -31.09
C LYS A 4 12.55 -2.62 -30.72
N ARG A 5 11.61 -2.46 -31.66
CA ARG A 5 10.32 -1.79 -31.41
C ARG A 5 9.45 -2.59 -30.42
N ILE A 6 9.40 -3.92 -30.55
CA ILE A 6 8.65 -4.78 -29.62
C ILE A 6 9.21 -4.65 -28.21
N LEU A 7 10.55 -4.68 -28.06
CA LEU A 7 11.19 -4.49 -26.76
C LEU A 7 10.85 -3.13 -26.16
N THR A 8 10.93 -2.04 -26.94
CA THR A 8 10.59 -0.70 -26.45
C THR A 8 9.13 -0.61 -25.99
N VAL A 9 8.19 -1.12 -26.78
CA VAL A 9 6.75 -1.10 -26.43
C VAL A 9 6.48 -1.94 -25.18
N SER A 10 7.12 -3.11 -25.05
CA SER A 10 7.02 -3.95 -23.86
C SER A 10 7.51 -3.21 -22.61
N THR A 11 8.70 -2.62 -22.67
CA THR A 11 9.26 -1.85 -21.55
C THR A 11 8.37 -0.68 -21.14
N ILE A 12 7.88 0.10 -22.11
CA ILE A 12 6.96 1.22 -21.84
C ILE A 12 5.68 0.71 -21.17
N THR A 13 5.14 -0.43 -21.63
CA THR A 13 3.92 -1.02 -21.06
C THR A 13 4.13 -1.42 -19.60
N VAL A 14 5.23 -2.10 -19.28
CA VAL A 14 5.55 -2.50 -17.90
C VAL A 14 5.70 -1.26 -17.00
N LEU A 15 6.40 -0.23 -17.47
CA LEU A 15 6.54 1.03 -16.73
C LEU A 15 5.19 1.72 -16.51
N PHE A 16 4.32 1.72 -17.51
CA PHE A 16 2.98 2.31 -17.40
C PHE A 16 2.10 1.58 -16.39
N LEU A 17 2.13 0.24 -16.41
CA LEU A 17 1.38 -0.58 -15.45
C LEU A 17 1.91 -0.38 -14.02
N GLY A 18 3.23 -0.35 -13.85
CA GLY A 18 3.86 -0.05 -12.56
C GLY A 18 3.50 1.34 -12.04
N PHE A 19 3.58 2.37 -12.89
CA PHE A 19 3.21 3.74 -12.53
C PHE A 19 1.73 3.85 -12.15
N ARG A 20 0.84 3.22 -12.92
CA ARG A 20 -0.59 3.18 -12.62
C ARG A 20 -0.87 2.49 -11.29
N GLY A 21 -0.24 1.34 -11.03
CA GLY A 21 -0.38 0.63 -9.76
C GLY A 21 0.08 1.47 -8.58
N PHE A 22 1.24 2.12 -8.69
CA PHE A 22 1.77 3.02 -7.67
C PHE A 22 0.83 4.20 -7.39
N TYR A 23 0.28 4.82 -8.45
CA TYR A 23 -0.64 5.94 -8.30
C TYR A 23 -1.96 5.51 -7.64
N LEU A 24 -2.53 4.37 -8.05
CA LEU A 24 -3.74 3.83 -7.43
C LEU A 24 -3.51 3.50 -5.95
N PHE A 25 -2.36 2.92 -5.61
CA PHE A 25 -1.98 2.64 -4.23
C PHE A 25 -1.90 3.92 -3.38
N LYS A 26 -1.20 4.95 -3.88
CA LYS A 26 -1.12 6.26 -3.21
C LYS A 26 -2.47 6.97 -3.13
N TRP A 27 -3.37 6.72 -4.08
CA TRP A 27 -4.71 7.29 -4.04
C TRP A 27 -5.61 6.59 -3.02
N SER A 28 -5.49 5.27 -2.87
CA SER A 28 -6.31 4.48 -1.95
C SER A 28 -5.82 4.50 -0.51
N HIS A 29 -4.56 4.88 -0.26
CA HIS A 29 -3.96 4.94 1.08
C HIS A 29 -3.61 6.37 1.49
N SER A 30 -3.99 6.76 2.70
CA SER A 30 -3.49 7.93 3.41
C SER A 30 -2.33 7.55 4.33
N GLU A 31 -1.55 8.53 4.77
CA GLU A 31 -0.51 8.29 5.78
C GLU A 31 -1.14 8.20 7.18
N SER A 32 -0.62 7.31 8.03
CA SER A 32 -1.01 7.25 9.44
C SER A 32 -0.66 8.55 10.16
N GLY A 33 -1.53 9.01 11.06
CA GLY A 33 -1.26 10.17 11.90
C GLY A 33 -0.21 9.88 12.99
N SER A 34 -0.04 8.61 13.37
CA SER A 34 0.89 8.20 14.44
C SER A 34 2.23 7.66 13.92
N ILE A 35 2.26 7.08 12.71
CA ILE A 35 3.47 6.47 12.14
C ILE A 35 3.73 7.07 10.76
N LYS A 36 4.79 7.89 10.68
CA LYS A 36 5.24 8.48 9.42
C LYS A 36 5.60 7.40 8.41
N GLY A 37 5.09 7.51 7.19
CA GLY A 37 5.31 6.58 6.10
C GLY A 37 4.45 5.32 6.14
N PHE A 38 3.65 5.09 7.19
CA PHE A 38 2.77 3.93 7.26
C PHE A 38 1.48 4.17 6.44
N PRO A 39 1.23 3.36 5.39
CA PRO A 39 0.04 3.53 4.57
C PRO A 39 -1.19 2.98 5.29
N VAL A 40 -2.25 3.77 5.41
CA VAL A 40 -3.56 3.36 5.94
C VAL A 40 -4.59 3.48 4.82
N PRO A 41 -5.41 2.45 4.53
CA PRO A 41 -6.42 2.49 3.50
C PRO A 41 -7.44 3.55 3.87
N LYS A 42 -7.88 4.37 2.91
CA LYS A 42 -8.89 5.41 3.16
C LYS A 42 -10.24 4.86 3.63
N GLY A 43 -10.51 3.58 3.37
CA GLY A 43 -11.70 2.88 3.86
C GLY A 43 -11.55 2.26 5.25
N ALA A 44 -10.40 2.40 5.90
CA ALA A 44 -10.21 1.96 7.27
C ALA A 44 -10.71 3.05 8.22
N ASP A 45 -11.74 2.73 9.01
CA ASP A 45 -12.32 3.69 9.96
C ASP A 45 -11.45 3.78 11.22
N LEU A 46 -11.09 4.99 11.63
CA LEU A 46 -10.39 5.22 12.90
C LEU A 46 -11.35 4.96 14.07
N THR A 47 -11.12 3.88 14.81
CA THR A 47 -12.00 3.47 15.93
C THR A 47 -11.53 3.99 17.27
N LYS A 48 -10.22 4.17 17.45
CA LYS A 48 -9.66 4.90 18.60
C LYS A 48 -8.46 5.72 18.20
N ASP A 49 -8.43 6.96 18.70
CA ASP A 49 -7.28 7.85 18.60
C ASP A 49 -6.78 8.16 20.01
N LYS A 50 -5.73 7.46 20.46
CA LYS A 50 -5.00 7.81 21.68
C LYS A 50 -3.65 8.38 21.26
N LYS A 51 -3.12 9.34 22.03
CA LYS A 51 -1.87 10.09 21.75
C LYS A 51 -0.67 9.26 21.25
N SER A 52 -0.61 7.95 21.54
CA SER A 52 0.45 7.04 21.13
C SER A 52 -0.01 5.86 20.25
N VAL A 53 -1.32 5.64 20.07
CA VAL A 53 -1.86 4.47 19.36
C VAL A 53 -3.14 4.87 18.61
N GLN A 54 -3.12 4.67 17.30
CA GLN A 54 -4.30 4.76 16.44
C GLN A 54 -4.79 3.34 16.14
N GLU A 55 -6.04 3.05 16.50
CA GLU A 55 -6.72 1.80 16.16
C GLU A 55 -7.62 2.05 14.95
N TYR A 56 -7.49 1.20 13.94
CA TYR A 56 -8.30 1.26 12.73
C TYR A 56 -9.12 -0.02 12.60
N TYR A 57 -10.35 0.11 12.11
CA TYR A 57 -11.17 -1.03 11.70
C TYR A 57 -10.83 -1.41 10.28
N TRP A 58 -10.12 -2.53 10.13
CA TRP A 58 -9.56 -2.99 8.86
C TRP A 58 -10.53 -3.84 8.03
N SER A 59 -11.82 -3.90 8.34
CA SER A 59 -12.75 -4.86 7.70
C SER A 59 -12.73 -4.84 6.17
N PHE A 60 -12.51 -3.68 5.55
CA PHE A 60 -12.44 -3.55 4.09
C PHE A 60 -11.10 -3.97 3.50
N ALA A 61 -10.04 -4.03 4.32
CA ALA A 61 -8.68 -4.37 3.93
C ALA A 61 -8.18 -5.69 4.54
N SER A 62 -9.01 -6.33 5.38
CA SER A 62 -8.73 -7.63 5.98
C SER A 62 -9.02 -8.70 4.94
N GLU A 63 -8.01 -9.52 4.65
CA GLU A 63 -8.16 -10.74 3.85
C GLU A 63 -8.70 -11.88 4.75
N GLU A 64 -8.97 -13.06 4.17
CA GLU A 64 -9.52 -14.24 4.88
C GLU A 64 -8.72 -14.63 6.14
N ASN A 65 -7.42 -14.31 6.17
CA ASN A 65 -6.51 -14.64 7.27
C ASN A 65 -6.13 -13.43 8.14
N GLY A 66 -6.85 -12.30 8.05
CA GLY A 66 -6.56 -11.09 8.81
C GLY A 66 -5.85 -10.02 7.98
N LEU A 67 -4.70 -9.51 8.42
CA LEU A 67 -3.96 -8.48 7.69
C LEU A 67 -3.26 -9.08 6.46
N PRO A 68 -3.27 -8.39 5.31
CA PRO A 68 -2.44 -8.78 4.16
C PRO A 68 -0.96 -8.90 4.54
N GLU A 69 -0.23 -9.85 3.95
CA GLU A 69 1.20 -10.14 4.27
C GLU A 69 2.11 -8.90 4.15
N TRP A 70 1.82 -8.01 3.20
CA TRP A 70 2.59 -6.78 3.01
C TRP A 70 2.42 -5.78 4.16
N TYR A 71 1.24 -5.78 4.80
CA TYR A 71 1.00 -5.00 6.02
C TYR A 71 1.80 -5.56 7.18
N GLU A 72 1.80 -6.89 7.33
CA GLU A 72 2.59 -7.58 8.35
C GLU A 72 4.08 -7.25 8.21
N MET A 73 4.63 -7.34 7.00
CA MET A 73 6.03 -6.97 6.72
C MET A 73 6.33 -5.51 7.07
N THR A 74 5.42 -4.58 6.73
CA THR A 74 5.60 -3.16 7.04
C THR A 74 5.55 -2.89 8.54
N ILE A 75 4.66 -3.57 9.26
CA ILE A 75 4.56 -3.48 10.72
C ILE A 75 5.81 -4.07 11.39
N SER A 76 6.27 -5.25 10.97
CA SER A 76 7.48 -5.88 11.51
C SER A 76 8.71 -4.99 11.29
N TYR A 77 8.87 -4.44 10.08
CA TYR A 77 9.95 -3.49 9.79
C TYR A 77 9.87 -2.23 10.67
N ALA A 78 8.69 -1.65 10.84
CA ALA A 78 8.48 -0.46 11.68
C ALA A 78 8.68 -0.75 13.17
N ALA A 79 8.34 -1.96 13.62
CA ALA A 79 8.49 -2.39 15.01
C ALA A 79 9.91 -2.93 15.32
N GLY A 80 10.77 -3.10 14.32
CA GLY A 80 12.14 -3.58 14.47
C GLY A 80 12.21 -5.06 14.90
N ILE A 81 11.22 -5.85 14.50
CA ILE A 81 11.07 -7.28 14.82
C ILE A 81 11.36 -8.12 13.58
#